data_AF-A0A821A093-F1
#
_entry.id   AF-A0A821A093-F1
#
_cell.length_a   1.000
_cell.length_b   1.000
_cell.length_c   1.000
_cell.angle_alpha   90.00
_cell.angle_beta   90.00
_cell.angle_gamma   90.00
#
_symmetry.space_group_name_H-M   'P 1'
#
loop_
_entity.id
_entity.type
_entity.pdbx_description
1 polymer ?
#
loop_
_entity_poly.entity_id
_entity_poly.type
_entity_poly.pdbx_seq_one_letter_code
_entity_poly.pdbx_strand_id
1 'polypeptide(L)'
;MQITAYLLTAILSALVMSVILGMPAGKSRCPGGEPIVNCLADPCQEATCSAYPNATCVANYCGGCNTEWFTDSGKQVQCETTS
;
A
#
# COMPACT_ATOMS: atom_id res chain seq x y z
N MET A 1 -23.31 -36.86 27.00
CA MET A 1 -22.67 -37.16 25.70
C MET A 1 -22.95 -36.10 24.63
N GLN A 2 -24.12 -35.44 24.62
CA GLN A 2 -24.44 -34.36 23.68
C GLN A 2 -23.59 -33.09 23.89
N ILE A 3 -23.36 -32.70 25.15
CA ILE A 3 -22.67 -31.45 25.53
C ILE A 3 -21.22 -31.44 25.01
N THR A 4 -20.52 -32.56 25.15
CA THR A 4 -19.14 -32.71 24.65
C THR A 4 -19.05 -32.64 23.13
N ALA A 5 -20.06 -33.17 22.41
CA ALA A 5 -20.15 -33.08 20.95
C ALA A 5 -20.41 -31.64 20.49
N TYR A 6 -21.34 -30.92 21.15
CA TYR A 6 -21.61 -29.51 20.85
C TYR A 6 -20.37 -28.63 21.06
N LEU A 7 -19.67 -28.81 22.18
CA LEU A 7 -18.44 -28.08 22.47
C LEU A 7 -17.36 -28.35 21.41
N LEU A 8 -17.15 -29.62 21.02
CA LEU A 8 -16.19 -29.96 19.95
C LEU A 8 -16.55 -29.30 18.62
N THR A 9 -17.83 -29.36 18.23
CA THR A 9 -18.29 -28.77 16.96
C THR A 9 -18.17 -27.24 16.95
N ALA A 10 -18.45 -26.58 18.07
CA ALA A 10 -18.32 -25.13 18.19
C ALA A 10 -16.85 -24.70 18.07
N ILE A 11 -15.93 -25.42 18.72
CA ILE A 11 -14.49 -25.15 18.64
C ILE A 11 -13.98 -25.33 17.20
N LEU A 12 -14.35 -26.42 16.53
CA LEU A 12 -13.98 -26.64 15.12
C LEU A 12 -14.52 -25.51 14.21
N SER A 13 -15.78 -25.11 14.39
CA SER A 13 -16.37 -24.04 13.58
C SER A 13 -15.69 -22.68 13.81
N ALA A 14 -15.27 -22.37 15.04
CA ALA A 14 -14.59 -21.12 15.38
C ALA A 14 -13.17 -21.07 14.79
N LEU A 15 -12.44 -22.20 14.81
CA LEU A 15 -11.14 -22.32 14.17
C LEU A 15 -11.26 -22.17 12.65
N VAL A 16 -12.27 -22.80 12.05
CA VAL A 16 -12.56 -22.68 10.61
C VAL A 16 -12.99 -21.25 10.23
N MET A 17 -13.82 -20.58 11.02
CA MET A 17 -14.18 -19.17 10.80
C MET A 17 -12.96 -18.26 10.83
N SER A 18 -12.03 -18.48 11.75
CA SER A 18 -10.81 -17.68 11.88
C SER A 18 -9.85 -17.85 10.69
N VAL A 19 -9.89 -19.01 10.04
CA VAL A 19 -9.08 -19.30 8.83
C VAL A 19 -9.77 -18.80 7.56
N ILE A 20 -11.09 -18.88 7.45
CA ILE A 20 -11.86 -18.46 6.27
C ILE A 20 -12.06 -16.93 6.23
N LEU A 21 -12.27 -16.28 7.38
CA LEU A 21 -12.28 -14.81 7.52
C LEU A 21 -10.86 -14.27 7.59
N GLY A 22 -10.00 -14.76 6.69
CA GLY A 22 -8.58 -14.48 6.60
C GLY A 22 -8.27 -13.05 7.02
N MET A 23 -7.24 -12.94 7.87
CA MET A 23 -6.61 -11.70 8.34
C MET A 23 -6.84 -10.59 7.32
N PRO A 24 -7.46 -9.44 7.68
CA PRO A 24 -7.59 -8.36 6.72
C PRO A 24 -6.16 -8.02 6.31
N ALA A 25 -5.81 -8.36 5.06
CA ALA A 25 -4.60 -7.87 4.43
C ALA A 25 -4.63 -6.38 4.69
N GLY A 26 -3.66 -5.91 5.49
CA GLY A 26 -3.61 -4.55 6.00
C GLY A 26 -3.99 -3.64 4.86
N LYS A 27 -5.12 -2.95 4.99
CA LYS A 27 -5.58 -2.09 3.92
C LYS A 27 -4.48 -1.05 3.78
N SER A 28 -3.67 -1.19 2.75
CA SER A 28 -2.78 -0.19 2.21
C SER A 28 -3.67 1.01 1.86
N ARG A 29 -4.05 1.79 2.87
CA ARG A 29 -4.90 2.95 2.70
C ARG A 29 -3.94 4.09 2.44
N CYS A 30 -4.12 4.73 1.30
CA CYS A 30 -3.54 6.04 1.09
C CYS A 30 -3.99 6.98 2.22
N PRO A 31 -3.13 7.91 2.68
CA PRO A 31 -3.45 8.79 3.80
C PRO A 31 -4.76 9.58 3.62
N GLY A 32 -5.15 9.93 2.38
CA GLY A 32 -6.40 10.63 2.06
C GLY A 32 -7.57 9.70 1.70
N GLY A 33 -7.40 8.39 1.81
CA GLY A 33 -8.38 7.41 1.36
C GLY A 33 -8.42 7.22 -0.16
N GLU A 34 -7.45 7.77 -0.90
CA GLU A 34 -7.34 7.52 -2.33
C GLU A 34 -7.18 6.02 -2.62
N PRO A 35 -7.69 5.54 -3.77
CA PRO A 35 -7.39 4.19 -4.22
C PRO A 35 -5.91 4.06 -4.55
N ILE A 36 -5.33 2.89 -4.26
CA ILE A 36 -4.04 2.51 -4.82
C ILE A 36 -4.24 2.11 -6.28
N VAL A 37 -3.37 2.62 -7.15
CA VAL A 37 -3.34 2.30 -8.57
C VAL A 37 -2.19 1.34 -8.87
N ASN A 38 -2.48 0.27 -9.63
CA ASN A 38 -1.45 -0.62 -10.16
C ASN A 38 -0.96 -0.09 -11.50
N CYS A 39 0.21 0.53 -11.50
CA CYS A 39 0.84 1.08 -12.69
C CYS A 39 1.45 -0.02 -13.57
N LEU A 40 1.50 0.21 -14.89
CA LEU A 40 2.17 -0.69 -15.82
C LEU A 40 3.69 -0.70 -15.61
N ALA A 41 4.25 0.44 -15.21
CA ALA A 41 5.66 0.63 -14.92
C ALA A 41 5.82 1.43 -13.61
N ASP A 42 6.99 1.31 -12.98
CA ASP A 42 7.34 2.12 -11.81
C ASP A 42 7.41 3.61 -12.23
N PRO A 43 6.66 4.52 -11.58
CA PRO A 43 6.72 5.95 -11.84
C PRO A 43 8.14 6.53 -11.78
N CYS A 44 9.04 5.95 -10.99
CA CYS A 44 10.41 6.40 -10.85
C CYS A 44 11.40 5.80 -11.85
N GLN A 45 11.01 4.82 -12.68
CA GLN A 45 11.97 4.09 -13.53
C GLN A 45 12.73 4.99 -14.50
N GLU A 46 12.01 5.93 -15.13
CA GLU A 46 12.57 6.87 -16.13
C GLU A 46 12.35 8.33 -15.72
N ALA A 47 11.95 8.57 -14.46
CA ALA A 47 11.69 9.91 -13.99
C ALA A 47 13.02 10.61 -13.65
N THR A 48 13.13 11.86 -14.08
CA THR A 48 14.29 12.72 -13.79
C THR A 48 13.84 14.09 -13.32
N CYS A 49 14.52 14.65 -12.33
CA CYS A 49 14.24 15.99 -11.86
C CYS A 49 15.38 16.97 -12.19
N SER A 50 15.26 17.72 -13.29
CA SER A 50 16.32 18.65 -13.73
C SER A 50 16.61 19.78 -12.74
N ALA A 51 15.59 20.22 -11.99
CA ALA A 51 15.76 21.24 -10.95
C ALA A 51 16.53 20.73 -9.72
N TYR A 52 16.46 19.42 -9.47
CA TYR A 52 17.10 18.75 -8.34
C TYR A 52 17.72 17.42 -8.81
N PRO A 53 18.85 17.46 -9.54
CA PRO A 53 19.43 16.27 -10.17
C PRO A 53 19.89 15.20 -9.15
N ASN A 54 20.11 15.60 -7.90
CA ASN A 54 20.49 14.70 -6.81
C ASN A 54 19.27 14.28 -5.95
N ALA A 55 18.05 14.69 -6.30
CA ALA A 55 16.89 14.28 -5.54
C ALA A 55 16.58 12.80 -5.78
N THR A 56 16.23 12.11 -4.70
CA THR A 56 15.73 10.74 -4.75
C THR A 56 14.27 10.74 -5.17
N CYS A 57 13.94 9.97 -6.20
CA CYS A 57 12.56 9.69 -6.59
C CYS A 57 11.94 8.62 -5.69
N VAL A 58 10.71 8.86 -5.25
CA VAL A 58 9.89 7.91 -4.50
C VAL A 58 8.56 7.75 -5.23
N ALA A 59 8.22 6.51 -5.58
CA ALA A 59 6.97 6.21 -6.26
C ALA A 59 5.79 6.34 -5.29
N ASN A 60 4.77 7.11 -5.70
CA ASN A 60 3.53 7.26 -4.97
C ASN A 60 2.36 6.72 -5.82
N TYR A 61 1.82 5.57 -5.41
CA TYR A 61 0.74 4.85 -6.08
C TYR A 61 -0.67 5.30 -5.65
N CYS A 62 -0.76 6.31 -4.78
CA CYS A 62 -2.03 6.81 -4.27
C CYS A 62 -2.70 7.76 -5.26
N GLY A 63 -3.92 7.42 -5.67
CA GLY A 63 -4.69 8.21 -6.63
C GLY A 63 -4.15 8.21 -8.07
N GLY A 64 -3.02 7.54 -8.32
CA GLY A 64 -2.35 7.54 -9.62
C GLY A 64 -0.94 6.96 -9.56
N CYS A 65 -0.22 7.12 -10.67
CA CYS A 65 1.19 6.75 -10.82
C CYS A 65 2.05 8.00 -10.68
N ASN A 66 2.28 8.42 -9.43
CA ASN A 66 2.89 9.70 -9.13
C ASN A 66 4.36 9.55 -8.70
N THR A 67 5.13 10.61 -8.85
CA THR A 67 6.51 10.71 -8.37
C THR A 67 6.61 11.77 -7.29
N GLU A 68 7.26 11.44 -6.18
CA GLU A 68 7.68 12.39 -5.16
C GLU A 68 9.19 12.49 -5.14
N TRP A 69 9.71 13.70 -4.89
CA TRP A 69 11.14 13.98 -4.96
C TRP A 69 11.64 14.48 -3.62
N PHE A 70 12.74 13.92 -3.14
CA PHE A 70 13.33 14.26 -1.84
C PHE A 70 14.82 14.56 -1.98
N THR A 71 15.30 15.63 -1.34
CA THR A 71 16.75 15.88 -1.22
C THR A 71 17.41 14.85 -0.32
N ASP A 72 18.75 14.81 -0.32
CA ASP A 72 19.54 13.96 0.60
C ASP A 72 19.24 14.21 2.09
N SER A 73 18.77 15.42 2.43
CA SER A 73 18.32 15.78 3.78
C SER A 73 16.90 15.31 4.10
N GLY A 74 16.24 14.58 3.20
CA GLY A 74 14.85 14.11 3.33
C GLY A 74 13.79 15.19 3.11
N LYS A 75 14.15 16.36 2.54
CA LYS A 75 13.18 17.43 2.28
C LYS A 75 12.49 17.19 0.94
N GLN A 76 11.16 17.18 0.92
CA GLN A 76 10.40 17.10 -0.32
C GLN A 76 10.62 18.35 -1.19
N VAL A 77 10.84 18.15 -2.48
CA VAL A 77 10.99 19.21 -3.48
C VAL A 77 9.94 19.06 -4.57
N GLN A 78 9.52 20.20 -5.11
CA GLN A 78 8.63 20.25 -6.26
C GLN A 78 9.49 20.12 -7.50
N CYS A 79 9.28 19.04 -8.24
CA CYS A 79 9.78 18.97 -9.60
C CYS A 79 8.65 19.38 -10.52
N GLU A 80 8.76 20.53 -11.17
CA GLU A 80 7.76 20.97 -12.13
C GLU A 80 7.79 20.02 -13.33
N THR A 81 6.78 19.16 -13.43
CA THR A 81 6.45 18.49 -14.69
C THR A 81 5.98 19.59 -15.61
N THR A 82 6.83 20.00 -16.55
CA THR A 82 6.38 20.92 -17.61
C THR A 82 5.30 20.18 -18.40
N SER A 83 4.06 20.67 -18.28
CA SER A 83 2.82 20.07 -18.81
C SER A 83 2.89 19.67 -20.28
#